data_AF-A0A410PUJ7-F1
#
_entry.id   AF-A0A410PUJ7-F1
#
_cell.length_a   1.000
_cell.length_b   1.000
_cell.length_c   1.000
_cell.angle_alpha   90.00
_cell.angle_beta   90.00
_cell.angle_gamma   90.00
#
_symmetry.space_group_name_H-M   'P 1'
#
loop_
_entity.id
_entity.type
_entity.pdbx_description
1 polymer ?
#
loop_
_entity_poly.entity_id
_entity_poly.type
_entity_poly.pdbx_seq_one_letter_code
_entity_poly.pdbx_strand_id
1 'polypeptide(L)'
;MDEIADIKYKSNDLFQKAMENQSFLQVFYGDMEGDEDEMALKNKLILLNKAIRDFQTDVCGCGQGIRIQSMKSLIREIQGYI
;
A
#
# COMPACT_ATOMS: atom_id res chain seq x y z
N MET A 1 -5.73 -19.00 7.83
CA MET A 1 -5.10 -18.27 6.71
C MET A 1 -4.31 -17.14 7.35
N ASP A 2 -3.04 -16.97 7.00
CA ASP A 2 -2.17 -15.98 7.64
C ASP A 2 -2.55 -14.56 7.17
N GLU A 3 -3.13 -13.74 8.05
CA GLU A 3 -3.72 -12.45 7.65
C GLU A 3 -2.70 -11.50 7.02
N ILE A 4 -1.42 -11.60 7.41
CA ILE A 4 -0.37 -10.77 6.81
C ILE A 4 -0.04 -11.24 5.38
N ALA A 5 -0.19 -12.54 5.09
CA ALA A 5 -0.02 -13.07 3.74
C ALA A 5 -1.13 -12.54 2.81
N ASP A 6 -2.38 -12.48 3.29
CA ASP A 6 -3.50 -11.91 2.54
C ASP A 6 -3.30 -10.41 2.26
N ILE A 7 -2.79 -9.65 3.26
CA ILE A 7 -2.46 -8.23 3.10
C ILE A 7 -1.37 -8.05 2.04
N LYS A 8 -0.31 -8.87 2.05
CA LYS A 8 0.76 -8.82 1.04
C LYS A 8 0.25 -9.11 -0.36
N TYR A 9 -0.56 -10.16 -0.51
CA TYR A 9 -1.14 -10.51 -1.80
C TYR A 9 -1.95 -9.34 -2.37
N LYS A 10 -2.84 -8.76 -1.55
CA LYS A 10 -3.62 -7.58 -1.95
C LYS A 10 -2.76 -6.36 -2.24
N SER A 11 -1.72 -6.12 -1.44
CA SER A 11 -0.79 -5.02 -1.68
C SER A 11 -0.08 -5.15 -3.03
N ASN A 12 0.31 -6.37 -3.42
CA ASN A 12 0.95 -6.63 -4.71
C ASN A 12 -0.03 -6.46 -5.87
N ASP A 13 -1.25 -6.98 -5.74
CA ASP A 13 -2.32 -6.81 -6.75
C ASP A 13 -2.64 -5.32 -6.98
N LEU A 14 -2.84 -4.55 -5.92
CA LEU A 14 -3.08 -3.12 -6.01
C LEU A 14 -1.90 -2.37 -6.60
N PHE A 15 -0.67 -2.73 -6.23
CA PHE A 15 0.52 -2.13 -6.80
C PHE A 15 0.60 -2.40 -8.31
N GLN A 16 0.38 -3.64 -8.74
CA GLN A 16 0.38 -4.00 -10.17
C GLN A 16 -0.67 -3.21 -10.95
N LYS A 17 -1.91 -3.16 -10.47
CA LYS A 17 -2.99 -2.39 -11.10
C LYS A 17 -2.68 -0.90 -11.18
N ALA A 18 -2.12 -0.31 -10.13
CA ALA A 18 -1.71 1.09 -10.16
C ALA A 18 -0.62 1.32 -11.24
N MET A 19 0.33 0.41 -11.39
CA MET A 19 1.40 0.50 -12.41
C MET A 19 0.91 0.28 -13.86
N GLU A 20 -0.30 -0.27 -14.07
CA GLU A 20 -0.90 -0.35 -15.42
C GLU A 20 -1.31 1.03 -15.95
N ASN A 21 -1.54 2.01 -15.05
CA ASN A 21 -1.77 3.39 -15.41
C ASN A 21 -0.44 4.09 -15.75
N GLN A 22 -0.27 4.46 -17.02
CA GLN A 22 0.95 5.09 -17.53
C GLN A 22 1.26 6.45 -16.89
N SER A 23 0.23 7.24 -16.55
CA SER A 23 0.42 8.53 -15.87
C SER A 23 1.00 8.31 -14.49
N PHE A 24 0.33 7.46 -13.70
CA PHE A 24 0.76 7.15 -12.34
C PHE A 24 2.14 6.49 -12.30
N LEU A 25 2.48 5.65 -13.28
CA LEU A 25 3.81 5.04 -13.42
C LEU A 25 4.93 6.11 -13.43
N GLN A 26 4.78 7.15 -14.24
CA GLN A 26 5.75 8.24 -14.35
C GLN A 26 5.81 9.06 -13.05
N VAL A 27 4.67 9.32 -12.41
CA VAL A 27 4.60 9.97 -11.09
C VAL A 27 5.29 9.15 -10.00
N PHE A 28 5.11 7.84 -10.03
CA PHE A 28 5.70 6.93 -9.04
C PHE A 28 7.22 6.94 -9.10
N TYR A 29 7.81 6.85 -10.30
CA TYR A 29 9.26 6.91 -10.51
C TYR A 29 9.85 8.32 -10.42
N GLY A 30 9.02 9.36 -10.40
CA GLY A 30 9.46 10.75 -10.28
C GLY A 30 9.85 11.39 -11.61
N ASP A 31 9.39 10.81 -12.72
CA ASP A 31 9.58 11.36 -14.07
C ASP A 31 8.63 12.54 -14.34
N MET A 32 7.50 12.61 -13.61
CA MET A 32 6.54 13.70 -13.66
C MET A 32 6.00 14.07 -12.27
N GLU A 33 5.54 15.31 -12.13
CA GLU A 33 4.73 15.75 -11.00
C GLU A 33 3.29 15.30 -11.22
N GLY A 34 2.73 14.56 -10.27
CA GLY A 34 1.36 14.05 -10.34
C GLY A 34 0.35 15.02 -9.76
N ASP A 35 -0.92 14.77 -10.05
CA ASP A 35 -2.01 15.48 -9.38
C ASP A 35 -2.19 15.04 -7.91
N GLU A 36 -3.14 15.65 -7.22
CA GLU A 36 -3.40 15.37 -5.80
C GLU A 36 -3.76 13.89 -5.56
N ASP A 37 -4.51 13.27 -6.46
CA ASP A 37 -4.96 11.89 -6.33
C ASP A 37 -3.81 10.91 -6.62
N GLU A 38 -3.01 11.16 -7.65
CA GLU A 38 -1.81 10.38 -7.96
C GLU A 38 -0.79 10.46 -6.81
N MET A 39 -0.57 11.65 -6.26
CA MET A 39 0.32 11.83 -5.12
C MET A 39 -0.22 11.14 -3.86
N ALA A 40 -1.54 11.20 -3.62
CA ALA A 40 -2.19 10.47 -2.53
C ALA A 40 -2.05 8.95 -2.69
N LEU A 41 -2.29 8.41 -3.89
CA LEU A 41 -2.13 6.99 -4.21
C LEU A 41 -0.69 6.53 -3.99
N LYS A 42 0.30 7.28 -4.50
CA LYS A 42 1.73 7.01 -4.31
C LYS A 42 2.09 6.92 -2.82
N ASN A 43 1.68 7.92 -2.04
CA ASN A 43 1.96 7.98 -0.61
C ASN A 43 1.31 6.81 0.15
N LYS A 44 0.07 6.44 -0.19
CA LYS A 44 -0.63 5.31 0.44
C LYS A 44 0.01 3.96 0.10
N LEU A 45 0.43 3.74 -1.14
CA LEU A 45 1.16 2.52 -1.54
C LEU A 45 2.50 2.39 -0.80
N ILE A 46 3.25 3.49 -0.69
CA ILE A 46 4.51 3.53 0.07
C ILE A 46 4.26 3.24 1.55
N LEU A 47 3.22 3.86 2.13
CA LEU A 47 2.84 3.66 3.53
C LEU A 47 2.44 2.20 3.81
N LEU A 48 1.67 1.58 2.92
CA LEU A 48 1.26 0.18 3.06
C LEU A 48 2.47 -0.76 3.01
N ASN A 49 3.37 -0.57 2.06
CA ASN A 49 4.59 -1.38 1.94
C ASN A 49 5.51 -1.19 3.17
N LYS A 50 5.59 0.04 3.70
CA LYS A 50 6.31 0.29 4.96
C LYS A 50 5.65 -0.46 6.14
N ALA A 51 4.33 -0.34 6.29
CA ALA A 51 3.60 -1.00 7.38
C ALA A 51 3.75 -2.53 7.34
N ILE A 52 3.73 -3.13 6.15
CA ILE A 52 3.99 -4.57 5.97
C ILE A 52 5.40 -4.93 6.42
N ARG A 53 6.42 -4.18 5.99
CA ARG A 53 7.82 -4.41 6.39
C ARG A 53 8.00 -4.28 7.89
N ASP A 54 7.48 -3.21 8.48
CA ASP A 54 7.55 -2.96 9.93
C ASP A 54 6.86 -4.08 10.71
N PHE A 55 5.73 -4.61 10.21
CA PHE A 55 5.05 -5.74 10.82
C PHE A 55 5.88 -7.03 10.77
N GLN A 56 6.58 -7.29 9.66
CA GLN A 56 7.40 -8.51 9.50
C GLN A 56 8.65 -8.51 10.37
N THR A 57 9.22 -7.33 10.65
CA THR A 57 10.42 -7.19 11.48
C THR A 57 10.10 -6.98 12.95
N ASP A 58 8.82 -6.91 13.33
CA ASP A 58 8.42 -6.67 14.71
C ASP A 58 8.59 -7.92 15.58
N VAL A 59 9.52 -7.83 16.52
CA VAL A 59 9.85 -8.88 17.48
C VAL A 59 8.89 -8.87 18.69
N CYS A 60 8.24 -7.74 19.00
CA CYS A 60 7.35 -7.58 20.17
C CYS A 60 5.98 -8.23 19.96
N GLY A 61 5.46 -8.20 18.72
CA GLY A 61 4.09 -8.63 18.40
C GLY A 61 3.01 -7.69 18.97
N CYS A 62 3.41 -6.56 19.52
CA CYS A 62 2.55 -5.67 20.29
C CYS A 62 1.57 -4.94 19.34
N GLY A 63 0.26 -5.02 19.62
CA GLY A 63 -0.76 -4.38 18.79
C GLY A 63 -0.90 -4.96 17.37
N GLN A 64 -0.55 -6.24 17.15
CA GLN A 64 -0.70 -6.89 15.83
C GLN A 64 -2.10 -6.73 15.24
N GLY A 65 -3.15 -6.94 16.04
CA GLY A 65 -4.53 -6.80 15.57
C GLY A 65 -4.85 -5.39 15.04
N ILE A 66 -4.44 -4.35 15.77
CA ILE A 66 -4.65 -2.96 15.35
C ILE A 66 -3.88 -2.67 14.06
N ARG A 67 -2.61 -3.07 13.98
CA ARG A 67 -1.78 -2.84 12.78
C ARG A 67 -2.34 -3.55 11.54
N ILE A 68 -2.82 -4.79 11.70
CA ILE A 68 -3.52 -5.52 10.65
C ILE A 68 -4.76 -4.75 10.19
N GLN A 69 -5.58 -4.26 11.12
CA GLN A 69 -6.78 -3.48 10.78
C GLN A 69 -6.43 -2.17 10.08
N SER A 70 -5.38 -1.47 10.52
CA SER A 70 -4.88 -0.28 9.84
C SER A 70 -4.43 -0.57 8.40
N MET A 71 -3.70 -1.67 8.18
CA MET A 71 -3.32 -2.10 6.82
C MET A 71 -4.53 -2.46 5.96
N LYS A 72 -5.53 -3.14 6.54
CA LYS A 72 -6.80 -3.45 5.85
C LYS A 72 -7.59 -2.18 5.49
N SER A 73 -7.60 -1.16 6.36
CA SER A 73 -8.20 0.14 6.05
C SER A 73 -7.48 0.83 4.91
N LEU A 74 -6.14 0.87 4.97
CA LEU A 74 -5.32 1.50 3.94
C LEU A 74 -5.49 0.82 2.57
N ILE A 75 -5.63 -0.50 2.54
CA ILE A 75 -5.99 -1.26 1.32
C ILE A 75 -7.31 -0.76 0.73
N ARG A 76 -8.35 -0.56 1.55
CA ARG A 76 -9.66 -0.06 1.07
C ARG A 76 -9.57 1.36 0.55
N GLU A 77 -8.76 2.20 1.18
CA GLU A 77 -8.52 3.56 0.70
C GLU A 77 -7.81 3.54 -0.66
N ILE A 78 -6.76 2.72 -0.83
CA ILE A 78 -6.04 2.57 -2.10
C ILE A 78 -6.98 2.07 -3.20
N GLN A 79 -7.88 1.13 -2.89
CA GLN A 79 -8.90 0.64 -3.83
C GLN A 79 -9.84 1.74 -4.34
N GLY A 80 -9.95 2.88 -3.66
CA GLY A 80 -10.75 4.01 -4.16
C GLY A 80 -10.08 4.80 -5.29
N TYR A 81 -8.78 4.60 -5.51
CA TYR A 81 -7.98 5.30 -6.54
C TYR A 81 -7.70 4.43 -7.78
N ILE A 82 -8.01 3.13 -7.72
CA ILE A 82 -7.79 2.15 -8.79
C ILE A 82 -9.13 1.78 -9.42
#